data_AF-A0A4Q8UWU6-F1
#
_entry.id   AF-A0A4Q8UWU6-F1
#
_cell.length_a   1.000
_cell.length_b   1.000
_cell.length_c   1.000
_cell.angle_alpha   90.00
_cell.angle_beta   90.00
_cell.angle_gamma   90.00
#
_symmetry.space_group_name_H-M   'P 1'
#
loop_
_entity.id
_entity.type
_entity.pdbx_description
1 polymer ?
#
loop_
_entity_poly.entity_id
_entity_poly.type
_entity_poly.pdbx_seq_one_letter_code
_entity_poly.pdbx_strand_id
1 'polypeptide(L)'
;MARELKPCGTPAAARRHRRRGEPVDEPCRQASRDEGTARTARRQEASARAVQLALVRIRGTESRPPLPPADAPLDELAEARENLELVTAAMVASPPASMASLSKRRQELVTLICELQAKEEKRRKPGASVLDQLAARRAQRLADAKDLEC
;
A
#
# COMPACT_ATOMS: atom_id res chain seq x y z
N MET A 1 -39.60 27.66 18.30
CA MET A 1 -40.47 26.77 17.49
C MET A 1 -39.92 25.35 17.57
N ALA A 2 -40.69 24.39 18.08
CA ALA A 2 -40.26 22.99 18.15
C ALA A 2 -40.23 22.38 16.74
N ARG A 3 -39.17 21.66 16.39
CA ARG A 3 -39.10 20.92 15.11
C ARG A 3 -40.06 19.75 15.14
N GLU A 4 -40.79 19.54 14.05
CA GLU A 4 -41.64 18.37 13.85
C GLU A 4 -40.85 17.06 14.03
N LEU A 5 -41.45 16.12 14.76
CA LEU A 5 -40.81 14.86 15.11
C LEU A 5 -40.86 13.91 13.93
N LYS A 6 -39.68 13.41 13.52
CA LYS A 6 -39.61 12.33 12.53
C LYS A 6 -40.26 11.04 13.06
N PRO A 7 -40.90 10.26 12.17
CA PRO A 7 -41.45 8.96 12.54
C PRO A 7 -40.36 7.98 12.99
N CYS A 8 -40.77 6.90 13.65
CA CYS A 8 -39.91 5.76 13.95
C CYS A 8 -39.35 5.13 12.68
N GLY A 9 -38.29 4.32 12.81
CA GLY A 9 -37.51 3.82 11.66
C GLY A 9 -36.50 4.81 11.09
N THR A 10 -36.21 5.90 11.79
CA THR A 10 -35.19 6.87 11.38
C THR A 10 -34.07 6.98 12.41
N PRO A 11 -32.83 7.35 12.01
CA PRO A 11 -31.74 7.53 12.97
C PRO A 11 -32.03 8.65 13.98
N ALA A 12 -32.85 9.64 13.60
CA ALA A 12 -33.32 10.69 14.50
C ALA A 12 -34.25 10.14 15.60
N ALA A 13 -35.17 9.24 15.24
CA ALA A 13 -36.04 8.57 16.20
C ALA A 13 -35.25 7.65 17.14
N ALA A 14 -34.28 6.87 16.65
CA ALA A 14 -33.36 6.10 17.49
C ALA A 14 -32.64 6.96 18.55
N ARG A 15 -32.13 8.13 18.16
CA ARG A 15 -31.48 9.06 19.11
C ARG A 15 -32.47 9.60 20.15
N ARG A 16 -33.72 9.83 19.76
CA ARG A 16 -34.77 10.29 20.66
C ARG A 16 -35.11 9.22 21.71
N HIS A 17 -35.31 7.97 21.30
CA HIS A 17 -35.53 6.86 22.24
C HIS A 17 -34.40 6.76 23.28
N ARG A 18 -33.13 6.81 22.82
CA ARG A 18 -31.96 6.81 23.71
C ARG A 18 -31.93 8.00 24.69
N ARG A 19 -32.29 9.20 24.24
CA ARG A 19 -32.32 10.40 25.11
C ARG A 19 -33.43 10.35 26.14
N ARG A 20 -34.53 9.68 25.84
CA ARG A 20 -35.69 9.51 26.73
C ARG A 20 -35.59 8.28 27.63
N GLY A 21 -34.60 7.41 27.41
CA GLY A 21 -34.48 6.14 28.13
C GLY A 21 -35.53 5.10 27.71
N GLU A 22 -36.21 5.30 26.58
CA GLU A 22 -37.19 4.35 26.04
C GLU A 22 -36.49 3.21 25.29
N PRO A 23 -37.06 1.99 25.27
CA PRO A 23 -36.53 0.90 24.46
C PRO A 23 -36.54 1.29 22.97
N VAL A 24 -35.40 1.13 22.30
CA VAL A 24 -35.28 1.39 20.87
C VAL A 24 -35.90 0.22 20.12
N ASP A 25 -36.96 0.50 19.38
CA ASP A 25 -37.61 -0.42 18.46
C ASP A 25 -36.66 -0.86 17.33
N GLU A 26 -36.92 -2.05 16.79
CA GLU A 26 -36.04 -2.65 15.78
C GLU A 26 -35.84 -1.79 14.51
N PRO A 27 -36.85 -1.10 13.94
CA PRO A 27 -36.61 -0.28 12.75
C PRO A 27 -35.72 0.93 13.05
N CYS A 28 -35.83 1.55 14.23
CA CYS A 28 -34.90 2.60 14.65
C CYS A 28 -33.49 2.06 14.88
N ARG A 29 -33.36 0.85 15.43
CA ARG A 29 -32.07 0.18 15.64
C ARG A 29 -31.37 -0.07 14.30
N GLN A 30 -32.10 -0.62 13.33
CA GLN A 30 -31.57 -0.88 11.99
C GLN A 30 -31.15 0.42 11.30
N ALA A 31 -32.01 1.44 11.31
CA ALA A 31 -31.69 2.75 10.73
C ALA A 31 -30.44 3.40 11.34
N SER A 32 -30.18 3.19 12.64
CA SER A 32 -28.94 3.64 13.29
C SER A 32 -27.71 2.86 12.83
N ARG A 33 -27.84 1.55 12.56
CA ARG A 33 -26.76 0.73 12.00
C ARG A 33 -26.45 1.17 10.58
N ASP A 34 -27.48 1.30 9.74
CA ASP A 34 -27.36 1.71 8.35
C ASP A 34 -26.71 3.09 8.23
N GLU A 35 -27.11 4.06 9.08
CA GLU A 35 -26.46 5.38 9.13
C GLU A 35 -24.97 5.26 9.50
N GLY A 36 -24.64 4.39 10.46
CA GLY A 36 -23.25 4.11 10.85
C GLY A 36 -22.43 3.54 9.70
N THR A 37 -22.93 2.49 9.05
CA THR A 37 -22.30 1.86 7.89
C THR A 37 -22.13 2.85 6.75
N ALA A 38 -23.16 3.64 6.43
CA ALA A 38 -23.11 4.66 5.39
C ALA A 38 -22.07 5.75 5.69
N ARG A 39 -21.94 6.17 6.95
CA ARG A 39 -20.91 7.14 7.36
C ARG A 39 -19.51 6.57 7.19
N THR A 40 -19.29 5.32 7.60
CA THR A 40 -18.01 4.64 7.44
C THR A 40 -17.66 4.47 5.96
N ALA A 41 -18.61 4.03 5.13
CA ALA A 41 -18.43 3.91 3.69
C ALA A 41 -18.05 5.25 3.04
N ARG A 42 -18.76 6.34 3.37
CA ARG A 42 -18.42 7.69 2.89
C ARG A 42 -17.02 8.14 3.31
N ARG A 43 -16.61 7.82 4.54
CA ARG A 43 -15.24 8.13 5.02
C ARG A 43 -14.20 7.32 4.26
N GLN A 44 -14.42 6.03 4.07
CA GLN A 44 -13.52 5.16 3.30
C GLN A 44 -13.40 5.62 1.85
N GLU A 45 -14.51 5.99 1.20
CA GLU A 45 -14.49 6.51 -0.17
C GLU A 45 -13.72 7.84 -0.25
N ALA A 46 -13.95 8.76 0.68
CA ALA A 46 -13.21 10.02 0.74
C ALA A 46 -11.71 9.79 0.93
N SER A 47 -11.32 8.87 1.82
CA SER A 47 -9.92 8.49 2.01
C SER A 47 -9.32 7.85 0.76
N ALA A 48 -10.02 6.91 0.12
CA ALA A 48 -9.56 6.27 -1.12
C ALA A 48 -9.33 7.30 -2.24
N ARG A 49 -10.25 8.25 -2.41
CA ARG A 49 -10.09 9.36 -3.37
C ARG A 49 -8.89 10.23 -3.03
N ALA A 50 -8.65 10.55 -1.75
CA ALA A 50 -7.50 11.35 -1.33
C ALA A 50 -6.17 10.63 -1.63
N VAL A 51 -6.09 9.33 -1.36
CA VAL A 51 -4.93 8.49 -1.71
C VAL A 51 -4.72 8.46 -3.22
N GLN A 52 -5.78 8.27 -4.01
CA GLN A 52 -5.72 8.27 -5.47
C GLN A 52 -5.20 9.60 -6.01
N LEU A 53 -5.66 10.73 -5.48
CA LEU A 53 -5.16 12.05 -5.85
C LEU A 53 -3.69 12.24 -5.48
N ALA A 54 -3.26 11.73 -4.31
CA ALA A 54 -1.85 11.76 -3.92
C ALA A 54 -0.98 10.88 -4.84
N LEU A 55 -1.47 9.72 -5.27
CA LEU A 55 -0.77 8.87 -6.24
C LEU A 55 -0.55 9.55 -7.57
N VAL A 56 -1.59 10.20 -8.11
CA VAL A 56 -1.48 10.98 -9.36
C VAL A 56 -0.42 12.09 -9.22
N ARG A 57 -0.26 12.69 -8.03
CA ARG A 57 0.80 13.68 -7.79
C ARG A 57 2.19 13.06 -7.76
N ILE A 58 2.34 11.86 -7.19
CA ILE A 58 3.64 11.18 -7.08
C ILE A 58 4.08 10.61 -8.44
N ARG A 59 3.15 9.94 -9.14
CA ARG A 59 3.42 9.21 -10.39
C ARG A 59 3.24 10.07 -11.65
N GLY A 60 2.58 11.22 -11.52
CA GLY A 60 2.12 12.00 -12.68
C GLY A 60 0.87 11.39 -13.32
N THR A 61 0.53 11.86 -14.53
CA THR A 61 -0.62 11.39 -15.31
C THR A 61 -0.31 10.17 -16.18
N GLU A 62 0.80 9.49 -15.92
CA GLU A 62 1.18 8.32 -16.71
C GLU A 62 0.17 7.19 -16.50
N SER A 63 -0.23 6.59 -17.62
CA SER A 63 -1.16 5.46 -17.61
C SER A 63 -0.56 4.29 -16.83
N ARG A 64 -1.36 3.68 -15.95
CA ARG A 64 -0.96 2.41 -15.30
C ARG A 64 -0.63 1.40 -16.40
N PRO A 65 0.51 0.68 -16.31
CA PRO A 65 0.78 -0.40 -17.26
C PRO A 65 -0.39 -1.40 -17.23
N PRO A 66 -0.70 -2.01 -18.38
CA PRO A 66 -1.76 -3.02 -18.43
C PRO A 66 -1.48 -4.10 -17.39
N LEU A 67 -2.53 -4.57 -16.71
CA LEU A 67 -2.35 -5.69 -15.79
C LEU A 67 -1.73 -6.85 -16.58
N PRO A 68 -0.71 -7.52 -15.99
CA PRO A 68 -0.19 -8.72 -16.60
C PRO A 68 -1.32 -9.77 -16.71
N PRO A 69 -1.24 -10.70 -17.67
CA PRO A 69 -2.21 -11.78 -17.77
C PRO A 69 -2.27 -12.57 -16.46
N ALA A 70 -3.42 -13.16 -16.15
CA ALA A 70 -3.65 -13.84 -14.86
C ALA A 70 -2.63 -14.96 -14.55
N ASP A 71 -2.07 -15.57 -15.59
CA ASP A 71 -1.09 -16.66 -15.49
C ASP A 71 0.37 -16.17 -15.51
N ALA A 72 0.61 -14.85 -15.54
CA ALA A 72 1.95 -14.32 -15.44
C ALA A 72 2.58 -14.66 -14.08
N PRO A 73 3.87 -15.00 -14.03
CA PRO A 73 4.56 -15.16 -12.77
C PRO A 73 4.52 -13.84 -11.98
N LEU A 74 4.24 -13.93 -10.69
CA LEU A 74 4.21 -12.78 -9.80
C LEU A 74 5.62 -12.19 -9.68
N ASP A 75 5.75 -10.91 -10.01
CA ASP A 75 6.97 -10.14 -9.76
C ASP A 75 6.87 -9.49 -8.37
N GLU A 76 7.35 -10.22 -7.36
CA GLU A 76 7.33 -9.80 -5.96
C GLU A 76 7.99 -8.43 -5.75
N LEU A 77 9.06 -8.11 -6.51
CA LEU A 77 9.77 -6.86 -6.38
C LEU A 77 8.98 -5.69 -6.97
N ALA A 78 8.35 -5.89 -8.13
CA ALA A 78 7.45 -4.90 -8.73
C ALA A 78 6.24 -4.62 -7.83
N GLU A 79 5.61 -5.66 -7.27
CA GLU A 79 4.49 -5.50 -6.34
C GLU A 79 4.88 -4.75 -5.06
N ALA A 80 6.04 -5.07 -4.47
CA ALA A 80 6.53 -4.39 -3.28
C ALA A 80 6.77 -2.90 -3.53
N ARG A 81 7.30 -2.54 -4.72
CA ARG A 81 7.48 -1.14 -5.14
C ARG A 81 6.16 -0.40 -5.33
N GLU A 82 5.19 -1.02 -6.01
CA GLU A 82 3.85 -0.43 -6.17
C GLU A 82 3.20 -0.21 -4.79
N ASN A 83 3.33 -1.17 -3.87
CA ASN A 83 2.80 -1.03 -2.51
C ASN A 83 3.48 0.11 -1.74
N LEU A 84 4.80 0.29 -1.90
CA LEU A 84 5.53 1.41 -1.29
C LEU A 84 5.00 2.76 -1.79
N GLU A 85 4.66 2.87 -3.08
CA GLU A 85 4.03 4.07 -3.64
C GLU A 85 2.66 4.33 -3.04
N LEU A 86 1.80 3.31 -2.94
CA LEU A 86 0.48 3.39 -2.30
C LEU A 86 0.58 3.86 -0.84
N VAL A 87 1.51 3.28 -0.08
CA VAL A 87 1.74 3.66 1.33
C VAL A 87 2.26 5.09 1.43
N THR A 88 3.17 5.50 0.54
CA THR A 88 3.69 6.87 0.51
C THR A 88 2.59 7.87 0.18
N ALA A 89 1.73 7.57 -0.80
CA ALA A 89 0.55 8.38 -1.11
C ALA A 89 -0.44 8.44 0.06
N ALA A 90 -0.66 7.31 0.74
CA ALA A 90 -1.49 7.27 1.93
C ALA A 90 -0.93 8.12 3.07
N MET A 91 0.39 8.15 3.27
CA MET A 91 1.03 9.05 4.24
C MET A 91 0.78 10.53 3.91
N VAL A 92 0.84 10.91 2.63
CA VAL A 92 0.54 12.29 2.19
C VAL A 92 -0.93 12.66 2.42
N ALA A 93 -1.84 11.71 2.24
CA ALA A 93 -3.29 11.94 2.33
C ALA A 93 -3.87 11.79 3.76
N SER A 94 -3.13 11.17 4.68
CA SER A 94 -3.66 10.77 6.00
C SER A 94 -3.42 11.82 7.09
N PRO A 95 -4.28 11.84 8.14
CA PRO A 95 -4.05 12.68 9.31
C PRO A 95 -2.90 12.16 10.19
N PRO A 96 -2.33 13.01 11.07
CA PRO A 96 -1.19 12.65 11.92
C PRO A 96 -1.37 11.37 12.76
N ALA A 97 -2.60 11.09 13.20
CA ALA A 97 -2.93 9.91 14.00
C ALA A 97 -2.62 8.57 13.29
N SER A 98 -2.60 8.55 11.96
CA SER A 98 -2.31 7.35 11.16
C SER A 98 -0.84 7.25 10.73
N MET A 99 -0.02 8.25 11.01
CA MET A 99 1.35 8.33 10.49
C MET A 99 2.29 7.26 11.08
N ALA A 100 2.12 6.89 12.36
CA ALA A 100 2.99 5.91 13.00
C ALA A 100 2.88 4.52 12.35
N SER A 101 1.65 4.05 12.11
CA SER A 101 1.41 2.75 11.47
C SER A 101 1.87 2.74 10.01
N LEU A 102 1.61 3.82 9.27
CA LEU A 102 2.07 3.96 7.88
C LEU A 102 3.60 4.05 7.78
N SER A 103 4.26 4.75 8.71
CA SER A 103 5.73 4.85 8.74
C SER A 103 6.38 3.50 8.99
N LYS A 104 5.83 2.71 9.93
CA LYS A 104 6.30 1.34 10.16
C LYS A 104 6.14 0.48 8.91
N ARG A 105 4.96 0.51 8.29
CA ARG A 105 4.70 -0.24 7.04
C ARG A 105 5.66 0.17 5.92
N ARG A 106 5.97 1.46 5.79
CA ARG A 106 6.95 1.98 4.83
C ARG A 106 8.35 1.39 5.08
N GLN A 107 8.81 1.35 6.34
CA GLN A 107 10.10 0.77 6.69
C GLN A 107 10.16 -0.72 6.35
N GLU A 108 9.12 -1.49 6.68
CA GLU A 108 9.01 -2.92 6.35
C GLU A 108 9.12 -3.17 4.83
N LEU A 109 8.43 -2.37 4.02
CA LEU A 109 8.47 -2.47 2.56
C LEU A 109 9.86 -2.13 2.00
N VAL A 110 10.53 -1.11 2.54
CA VAL A 110 11.90 -0.77 2.13
C VAL A 110 12.86 -1.92 2.44
N THR A 111 12.78 -2.52 3.63
CA THR A 111 13.58 -3.71 3.97
C THR A 111 13.31 -4.87 3.01
N LEU A 112 12.03 -5.18 2.75
CA LEU A 112 11.64 -6.23 1.82
C LEU A 112 12.19 -5.99 0.40
N ILE A 113 12.10 -4.75 -0.11
CA ILE A 113 12.63 -4.38 -1.42
C ILE A 113 14.14 -4.62 -1.49
N CYS A 114 14.89 -4.21 -0.46
CA CYS A 114 16.33 -4.46 -0.40
C CYS A 114 16.66 -5.96 -0.43
N GLU A 115 15.92 -6.78 0.32
CA GLU A 115 16.10 -8.23 0.35
C GLU A 115 15.79 -8.88 -1.00
N LEU A 116 14.68 -8.48 -1.65
CA LEU A 116 14.29 -8.98 -2.96
C LEU A 116 15.30 -8.59 -4.03
N GLN A 117 15.79 -7.34 -4.04
CA GLN A 117 16.84 -6.90 -4.94
C GLN A 117 18.12 -7.72 -4.77
N ALA A 118 18.55 -7.97 -3.53
CA ALA A 118 19.72 -8.81 -3.27
C ALA A 118 19.52 -10.26 -3.73
N LYS A 119 18.31 -10.81 -3.58
CA LYS A 119 17.95 -12.16 -4.08
C LYS A 119 17.98 -12.20 -5.61
N GLU A 120 17.42 -11.21 -6.29
CA GLU A 120 17.48 -11.11 -7.75
C GLU A 120 18.91 -10.97 -8.26
N GLU A 121 19.73 -10.14 -7.61
CA GLU A 121 21.13 -9.98 -8.00
C GLU A 121 21.92 -11.28 -7.85
N LYS A 122 21.72 -12.01 -6.74
CA LYS A 122 22.30 -13.35 -6.54
C LYS A 122 21.83 -14.35 -7.61
N ARG A 123 20.56 -14.31 -8.01
CA ARG A 123 20.02 -15.15 -9.10
C ARG A 123 20.61 -14.78 -10.46
N ARG A 124 20.85 -13.49 -10.72
CA ARG A 124 21.43 -13.00 -11.98
C ARG A 124 22.93 -13.26 -12.10
N LYS A 125 23.65 -13.26 -10.96
CA LYS A 125 25.09 -13.54 -10.90
C LYS A 125 25.38 -14.70 -9.93
N PRO A 126 24.94 -15.94 -10.27
CA PRO A 126 25.27 -17.13 -9.50
C PRO A 126 26.72 -17.49 -9.82
N GLY A 127 27.65 -16.92 -9.07
CA GLY A 127 29.02 -16.75 -9.51
C GLY A 127 29.53 -15.53 -8.80
N ALA A 128 30.08 -14.51 -9.48
CA ALA A 128 30.68 -13.30 -8.89
C ALA A 128 31.45 -13.54 -7.57
N SER A 129 31.88 -14.78 -7.38
CA SER A 129 32.40 -15.34 -6.15
C SER A 129 33.83 -14.84 -6.05
N VAL A 130 34.37 -14.82 -4.84
CA VAL A 130 35.79 -14.56 -4.63
C VAL A 130 36.65 -15.46 -5.55
N LEU A 131 36.15 -16.66 -5.89
CA LEU A 131 36.78 -17.57 -6.84
C LEU A 131 36.73 -17.11 -8.30
N ASP A 132 35.65 -16.47 -8.74
CA ASP A 132 35.56 -15.91 -10.09
C ASP A 132 36.48 -14.68 -10.23
N GLN A 133 36.57 -13.88 -9.16
CA GLN A 133 37.52 -12.77 -9.08
C GLN A 133 38.97 -13.28 -9.11
N LEU A 134 39.25 -14.42 -8.47
CA LEU A 134 40.57 -15.06 -8.51
C LEU A 134 40.88 -15.66 -9.89
N ALA A 135 39.90 -16.30 -10.54
CA ALA A 135 40.03 -16.85 -11.89
C ALA A 135 40.32 -15.74 -12.91
N ALA A 136 39.59 -14.61 -12.84
CA ALA A 136 39.84 -13.44 -13.69
C ALA A 136 41.25 -12.88 -13.48
N ARG A 137 41.71 -12.76 -12.22
CA ARG A 137 43.09 -12.31 -11.92
C ARG A 137 44.16 -13.27 -12.44
N ARG A 138 43.91 -14.58 -12.45
CA ARG A 138 44.83 -15.57 -13.02
C ARG A 138 44.89 -15.48 -14.54
N ALA A 139 43.74 -15.31 -15.20
CA ALA A 139 43.67 -15.13 -16.64
C ALA A 139 44.41 -13.85 -17.08
N GLN A 140 44.25 -12.75 -16.33
CA GLN A 140 44.97 -11.49 -16.58
C GLN A 140 46.49 -11.69 -16.54
N ARG A 141 47.02 -12.31 -15.48
CA ARG A 141 48.47 -12.58 -15.35
C ARG A 141 49.03 -13.45 -16.47
N LEU A 142 48.24 -14.42 -16.95
CA LEU A 142 48.64 -15.28 -18.06
C LEU A 142 48.62 -14.54 -19.40
N ALA A 143 47.72 -13.57 -19.59
CA ALA A 143 47.72 -12.70 -20.76
C ALA A 143 48.93 -11.75 -20.72
N ASP A 144 49.12 -11.05 -19.60
CA ASP A 144 50.25 -10.13 -19.41
C ASP A 144 51.60 -10.84 -19.60
N ALA A 145 51.73 -12.09 -19.13
CA ALA A 145 52.94 -12.90 -19.33
C ALA A 145 53.17 -13.30 -20.80
N LYS A 146 52.10 -13.55 -21.57
CA LYS A 146 52.19 -13.86 -23.00
C LYS A 146 52.55 -12.64 -23.84
N ASP A 147 52.08 -11.46 -23.44
CA ASP A 147 52.36 -10.20 -24.13
C ASP A 147 53.80 -9.72 -23.89
N LEU A 148 54.47 -10.21 -22.84
CA LEU A 148 55.89 -9.96 -22.55
C LEU A 148 56.86 -10.91 -23.29
N GLU A 149 56.34 -11.99 -23.89
CA GLU A 149 57.12 -12.99 -24.63
C GLU A 149 57.09 -12.79 -26.16
N CYS A 150 56.39 -11.75 -26.66
CA CYS A 150 56.42 -11.27 -28.06
C CYS A 150 57.25 -9.98 -28.18
#